data_AF-A0A350P0S9-F1
#
_entry.id   AF-A0A350P0S9-F1
#
_cell.length_a   1.000
_cell.length_b   1.000
_cell.length_c   1.000
_cell.angle_alpha   90.00
_cell.angle_beta   90.00
_cell.angle_gamma   90.00
#
_symmetry.space_group_name_H-M   'P 1'
#
loop_
_entity.id
_entity.type
_entity.pdbx_description
1 polymer ?
#
loop_
_entity_poly.entity_id
_entity_poly.type
_entity_poly.pdbx_seq_one_letter_code
_entity_poly.pdbx_strand_id
1 'polypeptide(L)'
;MSVLQKLTEGIASRNLQREGAALLEKWESTGLLEGLDGDYQRQGMARLLENQAAQLLKEASAMSAGDVEGFASVAFPIVRRVFGGLVANNLVSVQPMSLPSGLIFFLDFTASTPNGATLEDNDSLYGGGVVGHQITGGVDLGYVSSADMSATGDHPDEGFYNLNHGYSSVTGSSTLNVESGNEVVAHAATIDLTNPSEAERRLLRFDPDVLGLGGGHEALVLRIDKEADINVDSQVMDEDKLMAVEITVGGSESQLNHAALVRRLTCLGSSANHPAEPDWNGETSHLYVTYVATDNDIPNVVAGAQGTSNFSNNPTISFAMIDNMNGTPNAGSGQDGIGIVAMGTPWGLENTEDIPEIDIRVDSFAVTAVTKKLKAKWTPELGQDLNAYHNLDAEVELTQILSEQIALEIDREILSALVQGATAATYYWSRSPGLFVNRETGAELGATAASPDFTGTVSEWYETLIETIN
;
A
#
# COMPACT_ATOMS: atom_id res chain seq x y z
N MET A 1 14.50 -35.71 -100.35
CA MET A 1 14.86 -35.90 -98.93
C MET A 1 13.76 -35.29 -98.08
N SER A 2 13.13 -36.10 -97.23
CA SER A 2 11.93 -35.72 -96.47
C SER A 2 12.29 -34.84 -95.27
N VAL A 3 11.46 -33.83 -94.96
CA VAL A 3 11.58 -32.88 -93.84
C VAL A 3 11.76 -33.60 -92.48
N LEU A 4 11.21 -34.81 -92.35
CA LEU A 4 11.39 -35.64 -91.15
C LEU A 4 12.85 -35.99 -90.87
N GLN A 5 13.68 -36.18 -91.90
CA GLN A 5 15.07 -36.61 -91.73
C GLN A 5 15.97 -35.48 -91.20
N LYS A 6 15.66 -34.21 -91.53
CA LYS A 6 16.33 -33.01 -90.97
C LYS A 6 15.87 -32.69 -89.54
N LEU A 7 14.64 -33.05 -89.16
CA LEU A 7 14.12 -32.83 -87.81
C LEU A 7 14.56 -33.91 -86.81
N THR A 8 14.97 -35.09 -87.30
CA THR A 8 15.49 -36.19 -86.46
C THR A 8 17.02 -36.26 -86.40
N GLU A 9 17.72 -35.37 -87.10
CA GLU A 9 19.18 -35.29 -87.09
C GLU A 9 19.67 -34.76 -85.74
N GLY A 10 20.11 -35.67 -84.86
CA GLY A 10 20.56 -35.36 -83.49
C GLY A 10 19.76 -36.06 -82.37
N ILE A 11 18.63 -36.71 -82.67
CA ILE A 11 17.93 -37.55 -81.69
C ILE A 11 18.58 -38.94 -81.69
N ALA A 12 19.66 -39.09 -80.93
CA ALA A 12 20.16 -40.40 -80.55
C ALA A 12 19.19 -41.02 -79.53
N SER A 13 18.63 -42.20 -79.83
CA SER A 13 17.80 -42.94 -78.88
C SER A 13 18.65 -43.37 -77.69
N ARG A 14 18.66 -42.56 -76.63
CA ARG A 14 19.35 -42.85 -75.38
C ARG A 14 18.59 -43.98 -74.67
N ASN A 15 19.07 -45.20 -74.82
CA ASN A 15 18.42 -46.37 -74.24
C ASN A 15 18.76 -46.44 -72.74
N LEU A 16 17.93 -45.78 -71.92
CA LEU A 16 18.08 -45.68 -70.46
C LEU A 16 18.17 -47.05 -69.76
N GLN A 17 17.58 -48.09 -70.35
CA GLN A 17 17.62 -49.44 -69.80
C GLN A 17 19.01 -50.07 -69.93
N ARG A 18 19.69 -49.85 -71.07
CA ARG A 18 21.04 -50.36 -71.30
C ARG A 18 22.07 -49.62 -70.45
N GLU A 19 21.89 -48.31 -70.27
CA GLU A 19 22.73 -47.48 -69.39
C GLU A 19 22.55 -47.87 -67.91
N GLY A 20 21.31 -48.09 -67.46
CA GLY A 20 21.02 -48.56 -66.11
C GLY A 20 21.62 -49.94 -65.81
N ALA A 21 21.57 -50.87 -66.78
CA ALA A 21 22.20 -52.19 -66.64
C ALA A 21 23.74 -52.10 -66.55
N ALA A 22 24.37 -51.26 -67.38
CA ALA A 22 25.82 -51.08 -67.35
C ALA A 22 26.32 -50.43 -66.05
N LEU A 23 25.56 -49.47 -65.50
CA LEU A 23 25.87 -48.87 -64.19
C LEU A 23 25.72 -49.88 -63.05
N LEU A 24 24.68 -50.71 -63.10
CA LEU A 24 24.47 -51.74 -62.10
C LEU A 24 25.60 -52.78 -62.12
N GLU A 25 26.01 -53.26 -63.30
CA GLU A 25 27.14 -54.18 -63.45
C GLU A 25 28.46 -53.59 -62.93
N LYS A 26 28.74 -52.32 -63.26
CA LYS A 26 29.93 -51.60 -62.78
C LYS A 26 29.99 -51.57 -61.24
N TRP A 27 28.91 -51.16 -60.59
CA TRP A 27 28.90 -50.98 -59.13
C TRP A 27 28.66 -52.29 -58.38
N GLU A 28 28.05 -53.30 -58.99
CA GLU A 28 27.97 -54.66 -58.45
C GLU A 28 29.35 -55.30 -58.35
N SER A 29 30.22 -55.09 -59.35
CA SER A 29 31.61 -55.59 -59.33
C SER A 29 32.45 -55.08 -58.14
N THR A 30 32.08 -53.92 -57.59
CA THR A 30 32.74 -53.32 -56.43
C THR A 30 32.23 -53.83 -55.08
N GLY A 31 31.18 -54.67 -55.05
CA GLY A 31 30.55 -55.18 -53.83
C GLY A 31 29.73 -54.16 -53.04
N LEU A 32 29.74 -52.88 -53.44
CA LEU A 32 29.04 -51.78 -52.75
C LEU A 32 27.51 -51.84 -52.84
N LEU A 33 26.98 -52.74 -53.68
CA LEU A 33 25.54 -53.01 -53.82
C LEU A 33 25.10 -54.30 -53.10
N GLU A 34 26.00 -54.97 -52.39
CA GLU A 34 25.70 -56.18 -51.62
C GLU A 34 24.85 -55.86 -50.38
N GLY A 35 23.83 -56.68 -50.11
CA GLY A 35 22.92 -56.50 -48.97
C GLY A 35 21.72 -55.56 -49.21
N LEU A 36 21.52 -55.05 -50.43
CA LEU A 36 20.31 -54.30 -50.82
C LEU A 36 19.26 -55.23 -51.45
N ASP A 37 18.10 -55.35 -50.80
CA ASP A 37 16.98 -56.17 -51.24
C ASP A 37 16.09 -55.41 -52.25
N GLY A 38 16.30 -55.70 -53.54
CA GLY A 38 15.38 -55.28 -54.62
C GLY A 38 16.05 -54.50 -55.77
N ASP A 39 15.62 -54.78 -57.00
CA ASP A 39 16.24 -54.25 -58.23
C ASP A 39 16.13 -52.73 -58.36
N TYR A 40 15.03 -52.14 -57.88
CA TYR A 40 14.83 -50.69 -57.89
C TYR A 40 15.83 -49.96 -56.97
N GLN A 41 16.09 -50.51 -55.77
CA GLN A 41 17.00 -49.92 -54.80
C GLN A 41 18.46 -50.04 -55.27
N ARG A 42 18.84 -51.19 -55.85
CA ARG A 42 20.17 -51.38 -56.44
C ARG A 42 20.43 -50.42 -57.60
N GLN A 43 19.46 -50.25 -58.51
CA GLN A 43 19.59 -49.30 -59.62
C GLN A 43 19.63 -47.83 -59.16
N GLY A 44 18.85 -47.49 -58.13
CA GLY A 44 18.88 -46.16 -57.51
C GLY A 44 20.24 -45.86 -56.87
N MET A 45 20.77 -46.81 -56.09
CA MET A 45 22.07 -46.67 -55.43
C MET A 45 23.22 -46.60 -56.45
N ALA A 46 23.21 -47.45 -57.49
CA ALA A 46 24.22 -47.41 -58.55
C ALA A 46 24.30 -46.04 -59.25
N ARG A 47 23.16 -45.36 -59.44
CA ARG A 47 23.13 -43.99 -60.00
C ARG A 47 23.65 -42.94 -59.03
N LEU A 48 23.36 -43.07 -57.73
CA LEU A 48 23.88 -42.15 -56.72
C LEU A 48 25.39 -42.29 -56.58
N LEU A 49 25.91 -43.52 -56.56
CA LEU A 49 27.34 -43.80 -56.52
C LEU A 49 28.05 -43.26 -57.76
N GLU A 50 27.44 -43.39 -58.95
CA GLU A 50 28.01 -42.79 -60.17
C GLU A 50 28.11 -41.26 -60.07
N ASN A 51 27.05 -40.60 -59.59
CA ASN A 51 27.03 -39.14 -59.43
C ASN A 51 28.03 -38.68 -58.37
N GLN A 52 28.16 -39.41 -57.26
CA GLN A 52 29.14 -39.14 -56.23
C GLN A 52 30.58 -39.36 -56.73
N ALA A 53 30.83 -40.44 -57.47
CA ALA A 53 32.14 -40.70 -58.07
C ALA A 53 32.51 -39.62 -59.09
N ALA A 54 31.57 -39.17 -59.92
CA ALA A 54 31.79 -38.08 -60.85
C ALA A 54 32.10 -36.75 -60.12
N GLN A 55 31.43 -36.48 -58.99
CA GLN A 55 31.68 -35.31 -58.16
C GLN A 55 33.03 -35.39 -57.43
N LEU A 56 33.39 -36.56 -56.88
CA LEU A 56 34.69 -36.79 -56.25
C LEU A 56 35.83 -36.70 -57.27
N LEU A 57 35.64 -37.21 -58.49
CA LEU A 57 36.62 -37.05 -59.56
C LEU A 57 36.78 -35.57 -59.94
N LYS A 58 35.66 -34.81 -59.97
CA LYS A 58 35.67 -33.38 -60.22
C LYS A 58 36.39 -32.62 -59.11
N GLU A 59 36.15 -32.96 -57.84
CA GLU A 59 36.82 -32.37 -56.69
C GLU A 59 38.31 -32.74 -56.65
N ALA A 60 38.67 -34.01 -56.88
CA ALA A 60 40.05 -34.45 -56.99
C ALA A 60 40.78 -33.76 -58.16
N SER A 61 40.11 -33.54 -59.29
CA SER A 61 40.67 -32.80 -60.43
C SER A 61 40.77 -31.29 -60.17
N ALA A 62 39.88 -30.72 -59.38
CA ALA A 62 39.96 -29.33 -58.92
C ALA A 62 41.09 -29.13 -57.87
N MET A 63 41.51 -30.20 -57.20
CA MET A 63 42.66 -30.23 -56.29
C MET A 63 44.01 -30.44 -57.00
N SER A 64 44.04 -30.56 -58.35
CA SER A 64 45.28 -30.75 -59.13
C SER A 64 45.94 -29.44 -59.59
N ALA A 65 45.38 -28.27 -59.29
CA ALA A 65 45.88 -26.97 -59.75
C ALA A 65 46.03 -25.99 -58.58
N GLY A 66 47.06 -26.18 -57.76
CA GLY A 66 47.42 -25.20 -56.73
C GLY A 66 48.16 -25.83 -55.56
N ASP A 67 49.48 -25.66 -55.59
CA ASP A 67 50.48 -25.93 -54.56
C ASP A 67 50.00 -25.66 -53.11
N VAL A 68 49.44 -26.66 -52.44
CA VAL A 68 49.21 -26.68 -50.99
C VAL A 68 49.73 -28.00 -50.42
N GLU A 69 51.04 -28.21 -50.53
CA GLU A 69 51.75 -29.16 -49.67
C GLU A 69 51.87 -28.57 -48.24
N GLY A 70 51.24 -29.22 -47.25
CA GLY A 70 51.77 -29.27 -45.88
C GLY A 70 51.12 -28.44 -44.77
N PHE A 71 50.27 -27.43 -45.03
CA PHE A 71 49.77 -26.58 -43.93
C PHE A 71 48.50 -27.09 -43.20
N ALA A 72 47.75 -28.02 -43.79
CA ALA A 72 46.45 -28.43 -43.24
C ALA A 72 46.55 -29.37 -42.01
N SER A 73 47.61 -30.17 -41.88
CA SER A 73 47.71 -31.17 -40.79
C SER A 73 48.08 -30.57 -39.43
N VAL A 74 48.82 -29.45 -39.40
CA VAL A 74 49.23 -28.76 -38.16
C VAL A 74 48.30 -27.59 -37.82
N ALA A 75 47.73 -26.91 -38.82
CA ALA A 75 46.86 -25.76 -38.58
C ALA A 75 45.50 -26.17 -37.99
N PHE A 76 44.92 -27.30 -38.41
CA PHE A 76 43.56 -27.67 -37.98
C PHE A 76 43.44 -28.03 -36.48
N PRO A 77 44.40 -28.76 -35.86
CA PRO A 77 44.42 -28.94 -34.41
C PRO A 77 44.63 -27.64 -33.64
N ILE A 78 45.44 -26.71 -34.17
CA ILE A 78 45.66 -25.39 -33.57
C ILE A 78 44.39 -24.55 -33.66
N VAL A 79 43.76 -24.48 -34.82
CA VAL A 79 42.48 -23.80 -35.03
C VAL A 79 41.41 -24.38 -34.10
N ARG A 80 41.30 -25.72 -33.97
CA ARG A 80 40.34 -26.34 -33.04
C ARG A 80 40.64 -26.04 -31.57
N ARG A 81 41.91 -25.91 -31.18
CA ARG A 81 42.33 -25.53 -29.82
C ARG A 81 42.14 -24.03 -29.55
N VAL A 82 42.39 -23.17 -30.54
CA VAL A 82 42.38 -21.71 -30.41
C VAL A 82 40.99 -21.12 -30.67
N PHE A 83 40.15 -21.73 -31.53
CA PHE A 83 38.77 -21.27 -31.75
C PHE A 83 37.92 -21.33 -30.49
N GLY A 84 38.07 -22.38 -29.67
CA GLY A 84 37.38 -22.48 -28.38
C GLY A 84 37.83 -21.40 -27.40
N GLY A 85 39.07 -20.90 -27.53
CA GLY A 85 39.58 -19.76 -26.76
C GLY A 85 39.16 -18.40 -27.33
N LEU A 86 39.03 -18.27 -28.65
CA LEU A 86 38.64 -17.02 -29.34
C LEU A 86 37.15 -16.68 -29.18
N VAL A 87 36.31 -17.63 -28.79
CA VAL A 87 34.93 -17.34 -28.39
C VAL A 87 34.99 -16.67 -27.02
N ALA A 88 34.75 -15.37 -26.98
CA ALA A 88 34.72 -14.56 -25.76
C ALA A 88 34.12 -15.34 -24.57
N ASN A 89 34.92 -15.51 -23.51
CA ASN A 89 34.45 -16.13 -22.26
C ASN A 89 33.39 -15.21 -21.67
N ASN A 90 32.17 -15.74 -21.53
CA ASN A 90 31.05 -14.98 -21.00
C ASN A 90 31.05 -15.12 -19.48
N LEU A 91 31.29 -14.04 -18.76
CA LEU A 91 31.09 -14.02 -17.33
C LEU A 91 29.67 -13.54 -17.03
N VAL A 92 28.98 -14.29 -16.19
CA VAL A 92 27.60 -14.03 -15.80
C VAL A 92 27.55 -14.03 -14.29
N SER A 93 27.17 -12.88 -13.71
CA SER A 93 26.91 -12.79 -12.28
C SER A 93 25.41 -12.97 -12.03
N VAL A 94 25.08 -13.87 -11.11
CA VAL A 94 23.74 -14.09 -10.58
C VAL A 94 23.85 -14.17 -9.07
N GLN A 95 22.91 -13.56 -8.37
CA GLN A 95 22.78 -13.78 -6.94
C GLN A 95 22.03 -15.10 -6.70
N PRO A 96 22.60 -16.05 -5.93
CA PRO A 96 21.91 -17.29 -5.62
C PRO A 96 20.73 -17.03 -4.69
N MET A 97 19.60 -17.69 -4.96
CA MET A 97 18.41 -17.63 -4.13
C MET A 97 18.17 -18.96 -3.42
N SER A 98 17.92 -18.93 -2.11
CA SER A 98 17.62 -20.14 -1.35
C SER A 98 16.17 -20.61 -1.57
N LEU A 99 15.21 -19.70 -1.68
CA LEU A 99 13.81 -19.97 -2.02
C LEU A 99 13.23 -18.84 -2.89
N PRO A 100 12.46 -19.15 -3.95
CA PRO A 100 11.88 -18.14 -4.85
C PRO A 100 10.63 -17.44 -4.30
N SER A 101 10.00 -17.96 -3.23
CA SER A 101 8.92 -17.26 -2.53
C SER A 101 8.98 -17.49 -1.02
N GLY A 102 8.64 -16.44 -0.27
CA GLY A 102 8.39 -16.50 1.18
C GLY A 102 6.95 -16.12 1.49
N LEU A 103 6.37 -16.74 2.52
CA LEU A 103 5.11 -16.30 3.12
C LEU A 103 5.42 -15.48 4.37
N ILE A 104 4.87 -14.28 4.45
CA ILE A 104 4.84 -13.48 5.68
C ILE A 104 3.50 -13.72 6.33
N PHE A 105 3.49 -14.05 7.62
CA PHE A 105 2.28 -14.24 8.41
C PHE A 105 2.09 -13.06 9.35
N PHE A 106 0.86 -12.57 9.43
CA PHE A 106 0.45 -11.55 10.37
C PHE A 106 -0.51 -12.20 11.37
N LEU A 107 -0.27 -11.95 12.64
CA LEU A 107 -1.21 -12.27 13.72
C LEU A 107 -1.88 -10.96 14.08
N ASP A 108 -3.19 -10.92 13.97
CA ASP A 108 -3.99 -9.74 14.22
C ASP A 108 -5.07 -10.02 15.26
N PHE A 109 -5.49 -8.98 15.96
CA PHE A 109 -6.58 -9.01 16.92
C PHE A 109 -7.72 -8.17 16.36
N THR A 110 -8.89 -8.78 16.16
CA THR A 110 -10.04 -8.11 15.56
C THR A 110 -11.20 -8.00 16.55
N ALA A 111 -11.98 -6.93 16.49
CA ALA A 111 -13.24 -6.84 17.26
C ALA A 111 -14.34 -7.69 16.59
N SER A 112 -15.22 -8.35 17.36
CA SER A 112 -16.28 -9.21 16.78
C SER A 112 -17.72 -8.84 17.15
N THR A 113 -17.93 -7.73 17.88
CA THR A 113 -19.28 -7.24 18.19
C THR A 113 -19.29 -5.70 18.27
N PRO A 114 -20.09 -4.99 17.45
CA PRO A 114 -20.16 -3.53 17.49
C PRO A 114 -20.96 -3.08 18.71
N ASN A 115 -20.30 -3.07 19.88
CA ASN A 115 -20.90 -2.56 21.10
C ASN A 115 -20.50 -1.09 21.28
N GLY A 116 -21.16 -0.22 20.51
CA GLY A 116 -21.09 1.23 20.67
C GLY A 116 -19.67 1.81 20.74
N ALA A 117 -18.77 1.26 19.93
CA ALA A 117 -17.43 1.79 19.76
C ALA A 117 -17.11 1.79 18.27
N THR A 118 -16.19 2.68 17.91
CA THR A 118 -15.65 2.95 16.56
C THR A 118 -14.97 1.76 15.87
N LEU A 119 -15.08 0.55 16.42
CA LEU A 119 -14.58 -0.68 15.83
C LEU A 119 -15.77 -1.51 15.36
N GLU A 120 -15.89 -1.67 14.05
CA GLU A 120 -16.82 -2.56 13.41
C GLU A 120 -16.34 -4.02 13.50
N ASP A 121 -17.22 -4.95 13.09
CA ASP A 121 -16.87 -6.36 13.05
C ASP A 121 -15.70 -6.60 12.07
N ASN A 122 -14.64 -7.23 12.56
CA ASN A 122 -13.37 -7.51 11.89
C ASN A 122 -12.35 -6.36 11.80
N ASP A 123 -12.60 -5.21 12.43
CA ASP A 123 -11.62 -4.12 12.47
C ASP A 123 -10.41 -4.50 13.33
N SER A 124 -9.22 -4.06 12.89
CA SER A 124 -7.98 -4.34 13.61
C SER A 124 -7.84 -3.46 14.83
N LEU A 125 -7.63 -4.11 15.98
CA LEU A 125 -7.49 -3.46 17.28
C LEU A 125 -6.20 -2.64 17.43
N TYR A 126 -5.15 -3.05 16.70
CA TYR A 126 -3.82 -2.44 16.78
C TYR A 126 -3.30 -1.96 15.42
N GLY A 127 -3.99 -2.28 14.33
CA GLY A 127 -3.57 -1.99 12.96
C GLY A 127 -3.88 -0.58 12.49
N GLY A 128 -4.59 0.24 13.28
CA GLY A 128 -5.02 1.57 12.86
C GLY A 128 -5.99 1.48 11.68
N GLY A 129 -7.05 0.68 11.83
CA GLY A 129 -8.09 0.43 10.83
C GLY A 129 -7.77 -0.62 9.77
N VAL A 130 -6.49 -0.98 9.58
CA VAL A 130 -6.11 -1.98 8.58
C VAL A 130 -5.71 -3.32 9.21
N VAL A 131 -6.21 -4.42 8.65
CA VAL A 131 -5.82 -5.77 9.11
C VAL A 131 -4.45 -6.17 8.56
N GLY A 132 -3.75 -7.08 9.25
CA GLY A 132 -2.33 -7.39 9.04
C GLY A 132 -1.77 -7.34 7.59
N HIS A 133 -2.44 -7.94 6.59
CA HIS A 133 -1.92 -7.89 5.21
C HIS A 133 -2.02 -6.51 4.54
N GLN A 134 -2.96 -5.68 4.99
CA GLN A 134 -3.24 -4.35 4.46
C GLN A 134 -2.26 -3.30 4.98
N ILE A 135 -1.57 -3.54 6.11
CA ILE A 135 -0.47 -2.68 6.63
C ILE A 135 0.60 -2.40 5.57
N THR A 136 0.79 -3.32 4.61
CA THR A 136 1.74 -3.11 3.50
C THR A 136 1.39 -1.92 2.60
N GLY A 137 0.14 -1.48 2.58
CA GLY A 137 -0.33 -0.27 1.90
C GLY A 137 -0.09 1.03 2.67
N GLY A 138 0.42 0.95 3.90
CA GLY A 138 0.47 2.05 4.85
C GLY A 138 -0.63 1.92 5.90
N VAL A 139 -0.47 2.66 6.99
CA VAL A 139 -1.49 2.87 8.03
C VAL A 139 -1.78 4.35 8.02
N ASP A 140 -3.05 4.73 7.97
CA ASP A 140 -3.42 6.13 8.18
C ASP A 140 -3.38 6.43 9.69
N LEU A 141 -2.65 7.48 10.05
CA LEU A 141 -2.43 7.88 11.46
C LEU A 141 -3.02 9.26 11.75
N GLY A 142 -3.70 9.87 10.79
CA GLY A 142 -4.41 11.14 10.97
C GLY A 142 -5.61 11.20 10.05
N TYR A 143 -6.42 12.25 10.13
CA TYR A 143 -7.53 12.42 9.21
C TYR A 143 -6.98 12.91 7.86
N VAL A 144 -6.53 12.02 6.97
CA VAL A 144 -5.69 12.43 5.82
C VAL A 144 -6.49 12.65 4.53
N SER A 145 -7.80 12.37 4.45
CA SER A 145 -8.55 12.79 3.24
C SER A 145 -10.08 12.89 3.36
N SER A 146 -10.62 13.88 2.63
CA SER A 146 -12.06 14.07 2.33
C SER A 146 -12.77 12.88 1.67
N ALA A 147 -12.03 11.87 1.19
CA ALA A 147 -12.61 10.71 0.52
C ALA A 147 -12.84 9.51 1.46
N ASP A 148 -12.20 9.49 2.64
CA ASP A 148 -12.16 8.31 3.50
C ASP A 148 -13.03 8.44 4.77
N MET A 149 -13.57 9.64 5.07
CA MET A 149 -14.56 9.84 6.15
C MET A 149 -15.98 9.38 5.78
N SER A 150 -16.12 8.34 4.95
CA SER A 150 -17.41 7.70 4.68
C SER A 150 -17.77 6.77 5.84
N ALA A 151 -19.08 6.62 6.11
CA ALA A 151 -19.72 5.83 7.17
C ALA A 151 -19.40 4.31 7.19
N THR A 152 -18.26 3.88 6.70
CA THR A 152 -17.88 2.47 6.57
C THR A 152 -16.35 2.34 6.68
N GLY A 153 -15.83 2.47 7.90
CA GLY A 153 -14.59 1.79 8.32
C GLY A 153 -13.23 2.32 7.85
N ASP A 154 -13.00 3.63 7.80
CA ASP A 154 -11.63 4.15 7.82
C ASP A 154 -11.58 5.39 8.73
N HIS A 155 -11.71 5.16 10.04
CA HIS A 155 -11.35 6.18 11.01
C HIS A 155 -9.85 6.08 11.31
N PRO A 156 -9.07 7.15 11.14
CA PRO A 156 -7.62 7.14 11.40
C PRO A 156 -7.24 6.98 12.88
N ASP A 157 -8.25 6.89 13.75
CA ASP A 157 -8.15 6.89 15.20
C ASP A 157 -8.61 5.55 15.82
N GLU A 158 -8.52 4.45 15.08
CA GLU A 158 -9.00 3.14 15.53
C GLU A 158 -8.01 2.39 16.45
N GLY A 159 -6.83 2.95 16.72
CA GLY A 159 -5.86 2.36 17.66
C GLY A 159 -6.15 2.69 19.14
N PHE A 160 -5.92 1.73 20.04
CA PHE A 160 -5.99 1.95 21.50
C PHE A 160 -5.11 3.07 22.04
N TYR A 161 -4.05 3.44 21.32
CA TYR A 161 -3.11 4.46 21.75
C TYR A 161 -3.66 5.89 21.65
N ASN A 162 -4.76 6.13 20.90
CA ASN A 162 -5.34 7.46 20.72
C ASN A 162 -6.51 7.77 21.67
N LEU A 163 -6.69 6.98 22.75
CA LEU A 163 -7.74 7.19 23.77
C LEU A 163 -9.17 7.27 23.19
N ASN A 164 -9.38 6.68 22.00
CA ASN A 164 -10.65 6.75 21.28
C ASN A 164 -11.63 5.62 21.64
N HIS A 165 -11.32 4.81 22.65
CA HIS A 165 -12.09 3.60 22.94
C HIS A 165 -12.50 3.51 24.41
N GLY A 166 -13.80 3.32 24.64
CA GLY A 166 -14.42 3.07 25.95
C GLY A 166 -15.10 1.70 26.05
N TYR A 167 -14.62 0.73 25.27
CA TYR A 167 -15.31 -0.52 24.91
C TYR A 167 -15.79 -1.37 26.10
N SER A 168 -15.10 -1.33 27.24
CA SER A 168 -15.47 -2.09 28.46
C SER A 168 -16.18 -1.25 29.53
N SER A 169 -16.30 0.05 29.31
CA SER A 169 -16.81 1.00 30.31
C SER A 169 -18.25 1.45 30.08
N VAL A 170 -18.79 1.27 28.88
CA VAL A 170 -20.19 1.60 28.58
C VAL A 170 -21.12 0.65 29.32
N THR A 171 -21.95 1.19 30.21
CA THR A 171 -22.86 0.40 31.06
C THR A 171 -24.27 0.98 31.15
N GLY A 172 -24.49 2.17 30.60
CA GLY A 172 -25.79 2.84 30.54
C GLY A 172 -26.09 3.39 29.16
N SER A 173 -27.37 3.55 28.89
CA SER A 173 -27.87 4.32 27.75
C SER A 173 -29.15 5.05 28.13
N SER A 174 -29.31 6.26 27.59
CA SER A 174 -30.50 7.09 27.71
C SER A 174 -30.95 7.51 26.30
N THR A 175 -32.25 7.59 26.07
CA THR A 175 -32.78 8.20 24.85
C THR A 175 -32.88 9.71 25.08
N LEU A 176 -32.23 10.50 24.24
CA LEU A 176 -32.32 11.96 24.33
C LEU A 176 -33.76 12.38 24.00
N ASN A 177 -34.38 13.16 24.88
CA ASN A 177 -35.77 13.55 24.75
C ASN A 177 -35.95 14.56 23.61
N VAL A 178 -36.63 14.14 22.54
CA VAL A 178 -37.12 15.04 21.48
C VAL A 178 -38.55 15.41 21.83
N GLU A 179 -38.79 16.60 22.39
CA GLU A 179 -40.17 17.06 22.64
C GLU A 179 -40.95 17.13 21.31
N SER A 180 -42.24 16.77 21.36
CA SER A 180 -43.10 16.69 20.17
C SER A 180 -43.32 18.07 19.54
N GLY A 181 -42.41 18.43 18.65
CA GLY A 181 -42.29 19.76 18.09
C GLY A 181 -40.91 19.99 17.49
N ASN A 182 -40.30 18.96 16.88
CA ASN A 182 -39.08 19.01 16.07
C ASN A 182 -38.00 19.96 16.63
N GLU A 183 -37.71 19.86 17.92
CA GLU A 183 -36.63 20.60 18.50
C GLU A 183 -35.86 19.75 19.51
N VAL A 184 -34.63 19.34 19.17
CA VAL A 184 -33.68 18.75 20.13
C VAL A 184 -33.03 19.88 20.91
N VAL A 185 -33.08 19.84 22.24
CA VAL A 185 -32.35 20.80 23.09
C VAL A 185 -30.85 20.44 23.12
N ALA A 186 -30.28 20.08 21.98
CA ALA A 186 -28.85 19.99 21.77
C ALA A 186 -28.44 21.27 21.06
N HIS A 187 -27.75 22.15 21.77
CA HIS A 187 -27.16 23.32 21.12
C HIS A 187 -26.02 22.83 20.24
N ALA A 188 -26.24 22.85 18.94
CA ALA A 188 -25.25 22.47 17.96
C ALA A 188 -24.56 23.73 17.42
N ALA A 189 -23.24 23.66 17.26
CA ALA A 189 -22.46 24.67 16.55
C ALA A 189 -21.62 23.97 15.47
N THR A 190 -21.80 24.39 14.22
CA THR A 190 -20.97 23.91 13.11
C THR A 190 -19.82 24.87 12.86
N ILE A 191 -18.62 24.33 12.66
CA ILE A 191 -17.36 25.05 12.42
C ILE A 191 -16.82 24.60 11.06
N ASP A 192 -16.69 25.52 10.11
CA ASP A 192 -16.02 25.29 8.83
C ASP A 192 -14.49 25.25 9.03
N LEU A 193 -13.86 24.13 8.68
CA LEU A 193 -12.42 23.90 8.87
C LEU A 193 -11.57 24.52 7.75
N THR A 194 -12.19 25.09 6.71
CA THR A 194 -11.48 25.78 5.62
C THR A 194 -10.71 27.00 6.10
N ASN A 195 -11.28 27.81 7.02
CA ASN A 195 -10.63 28.97 7.63
C ASN A 195 -11.24 29.29 9.02
N PRO A 196 -11.07 28.42 10.03
CA PRO A 196 -11.70 28.63 11.32
C PRO A 196 -11.11 29.85 12.01
N SER A 197 -11.97 30.65 12.62
CA SER A 197 -11.61 31.79 13.47
C SER A 197 -10.84 31.33 14.72
N GLU A 198 -10.16 32.26 15.39
CA GLU A 198 -9.37 31.91 16.59
C GLU A 198 -10.24 31.45 17.77
N ALA A 199 -11.52 31.83 17.80
CA ALA A 199 -12.48 31.31 18.77
C ALA A 199 -12.87 29.86 18.46
N GLU A 200 -13.08 29.53 17.19
CA GLU A 200 -13.42 28.17 16.73
C GLU A 200 -12.24 27.20 16.89
N ARG A 201 -11.02 27.65 16.56
CA ARG A 201 -9.79 26.87 16.84
C ARG A 201 -9.62 26.59 18.33
N ARG A 202 -10.03 27.52 19.19
CA ARG A 202 -9.99 27.35 20.64
C ARG A 202 -11.03 26.35 21.13
N LEU A 203 -12.25 26.35 20.56
CA LEU A 203 -13.26 25.33 20.86
C LEU A 203 -12.76 23.92 20.54
N LEU A 204 -12.07 23.76 19.40
CA LEU A 204 -11.39 22.53 19.00
C LEU A 204 -10.04 22.28 19.71
N ARG A 205 -9.71 23.06 20.75
CA ARG A 205 -8.46 22.95 21.54
C ARG A 205 -7.17 22.96 20.72
N PHE A 206 -7.18 23.62 19.56
CA PHE A 206 -6.06 23.63 18.61
C PHE A 206 -5.60 22.22 18.20
N ASP A 207 -6.53 21.29 18.10
CA ASP A 207 -6.26 19.92 17.69
C ASP A 207 -5.68 19.88 16.26
N PRO A 208 -4.43 19.42 16.08
CA PRO A 208 -3.75 19.48 14.79
C PRO A 208 -4.36 18.53 13.76
N ASP A 209 -4.94 17.40 14.17
CA ASP A 209 -5.45 16.41 13.22
C ASP A 209 -6.83 16.84 12.71
N VAL A 210 -7.65 17.45 13.58
CA VAL A 210 -8.95 18.02 13.18
C VAL A 210 -8.76 19.30 12.36
N LEU A 211 -7.82 20.18 12.74
CA LEU A 211 -7.56 21.40 11.98
C LEU A 211 -6.78 21.14 10.69
N GLY A 212 -6.04 20.03 10.61
CA GLY A 212 -5.29 19.62 9.43
C GLY A 212 -6.15 19.13 8.27
N LEU A 213 -7.42 18.76 8.53
CA LEU A 213 -8.40 18.37 7.52
C LEU A 213 -8.66 19.45 6.46
N GLY A 214 -8.68 20.72 6.88
CA GLY A 214 -8.79 21.86 5.97
C GLY A 214 -10.11 21.91 5.19
N GLY A 215 -10.03 22.27 3.90
CA GLY A 215 -11.20 22.61 3.09
C GLY A 215 -12.05 21.41 2.67
N GLY A 216 -13.37 21.54 2.78
CA GLY A 216 -14.36 20.48 2.50
C GLY A 216 -14.79 19.68 3.73
N HIS A 217 -14.32 20.07 4.91
CA HIS A 217 -14.64 19.47 6.20
C HIS A 217 -15.23 20.47 7.19
N GLU A 218 -16.17 19.98 8.00
CA GLU A 218 -16.83 20.72 9.05
C GLU A 218 -16.75 19.95 10.38
N ALA A 219 -16.63 20.67 11.49
CA ALA A 219 -16.73 20.12 12.83
C ALA A 219 -18.06 20.55 13.48
N LEU A 220 -18.82 19.57 13.97
CA LEU A 220 -20.09 19.75 14.67
C LEU A 220 -19.88 19.56 16.17
N VAL A 221 -20.04 20.63 16.95
CA VAL A 221 -20.00 20.58 18.41
C VAL A 221 -21.43 20.50 18.94
N LEU A 222 -21.76 19.39 19.61
CA LEU A 222 -23.04 19.15 20.26
C LEU A 222 -22.93 19.42 21.76
N ARG A 223 -23.89 20.17 22.30
CA ARG A 223 -24.03 20.43 23.72
C ARG A 223 -25.32 19.82 24.25
N ILE A 224 -25.23 18.94 25.25
CA ILE A 224 -26.36 18.19 25.83
C ILE A 224 -26.49 18.51 27.32
N ASP A 225 -27.73 18.65 27.83
CA ASP A 225 -27.99 18.85 29.25
C ASP A 225 -27.84 17.52 30.01
N LYS A 226 -26.94 17.49 31.00
CA LYS A 226 -26.66 16.27 31.76
C LYS A 226 -27.84 15.85 32.63
N GLU A 227 -28.52 16.78 33.28
CA GLU A 227 -29.58 16.45 34.25
C GLU A 227 -30.90 16.15 33.57
N ALA A 228 -31.20 16.82 32.45
CA ALA A 228 -32.45 16.62 31.72
C ALA A 228 -32.42 15.39 30.80
N ASP A 229 -31.28 15.11 30.16
CA ASP A 229 -31.21 14.14 29.06
C ASP A 229 -30.34 12.89 29.34
N ILE A 230 -29.37 12.98 30.27
CA ILE A 230 -28.40 11.89 30.54
C ILE A 230 -28.67 11.21 31.89
N ASN A 231 -28.79 11.98 32.97
CA ASN A 231 -29.00 11.47 34.33
C ASN A 231 -30.48 11.16 34.63
N VAL A 232 -31.13 10.41 33.75
CA VAL A 232 -32.56 10.10 33.82
C VAL A 232 -32.80 8.79 34.58
N ASP A 233 -33.93 8.67 35.29
CA ASP A 233 -34.43 7.42 35.88
C ASP A 233 -33.39 6.58 36.68
N SER A 234 -32.60 7.26 37.52
CA SER A 234 -31.55 6.68 38.38
C SER A 234 -30.27 6.24 37.68
N GLN A 235 -30.12 6.48 36.38
CA GLN A 235 -28.83 6.41 35.71
C GLN A 235 -28.04 7.68 36.02
N VAL A 236 -26.78 7.54 36.43
CA VAL A 236 -25.88 8.67 36.66
C VAL A 236 -24.63 8.44 35.84
N MET A 237 -24.30 9.39 34.97
CA MET A 237 -23.09 9.34 34.15
C MET A 237 -21.83 9.51 35.02
N ASP A 238 -20.82 8.67 34.78
CA ASP A 238 -19.49 8.77 35.37
C ASP A 238 -18.71 9.91 34.69
N GLU A 239 -18.57 11.04 35.40
CA GLU A 239 -17.89 12.25 34.91
C GLU A 239 -16.39 12.03 34.66
N ASP A 240 -15.78 11.00 35.26
CA ASP A 240 -14.36 10.67 35.06
C ASP A 240 -14.13 9.84 33.77
N LYS A 241 -15.18 9.22 33.20
CA LYS A 241 -15.09 8.30 32.05
C LYS A 241 -15.78 8.83 30.79
N LEU A 242 -15.40 10.04 30.39
CA LEU A 242 -15.96 10.69 29.19
C LEU A 242 -15.61 9.97 27.87
N MET A 243 -14.56 9.15 27.84
CA MET A 243 -14.19 8.35 26.65
C MET A 243 -15.20 7.24 26.32
N ALA A 244 -16.09 6.90 27.27
CA ALA A 244 -17.15 5.92 27.07
C ALA A 244 -18.40 6.52 26.45
N VAL A 245 -18.42 7.83 26.18
CA VAL A 245 -19.60 8.49 25.65
C VAL A 245 -19.67 8.30 24.14
N GLU A 246 -20.84 7.91 23.66
CA GLU A 246 -21.18 7.87 22.24
C GLU A 246 -22.65 8.24 22.06
N ILE A 247 -22.96 8.90 20.95
CA ILE A 247 -24.33 9.20 20.55
C ILE A 247 -24.58 8.49 19.23
N THR A 248 -25.58 7.62 19.25
CA THR A 248 -26.00 6.83 18.09
C THR A 248 -27.40 7.24 17.67
N VAL A 249 -27.61 7.43 16.38
CA VAL A 249 -28.93 7.79 15.83
C VAL A 249 -29.50 6.60 15.08
N GLY A 250 -30.76 6.25 15.34
CA GLY A 250 -31.41 5.16 14.61
C GLY A 250 -31.64 5.50 13.13
N GLY A 251 -31.33 4.56 12.22
CA GLY A 251 -31.71 4.61 10.80
C GLY A 251 -30.56 4.86 9.82
N SER A 252 -30.62 4.20 8.66
CA SER A 252 -29.57 4.15 7.61
C SER A 252 -29.27 5.48 6.91
N GLU A 253 -30.09 6.52 7.11
CA GLU A 253 -29.98 7.82 6.43
C GLU A 253 -29.64 8.98 7.39
N SER A 254 -29.21 8.68 8.62
CA SER A 254 -28.84 9.72 9.59
C SER A 254 -27.49 10.36 9.26
N GLN A 255 -27.46 11.68 9.25
CA GLN A 255 -26.27 12.49 8.97
C GLN A 255 -25.12 12.28 9.98
N LEU A 256 -25.42 11.94 11.24
CA LEU A 256 -24.39 11.57 12.23
C LEU A 256 -23.70 10.24 11.93
N ASN A 257 -24.30 9.35 11.11
CA ASN A 257 -23.63 8.10 10.73
C ASN A 257 -22.46 8.35 9.76
N HIS A 258 -22.44 9.49 9.08
CA HIS A 258 -21.36 9.92 8.18
C HIS A 258 -20.36 10.84 8.88
N ALA A 259 -20.46 11.02 10.21
CA ALA A 259 -19.60 11.88 10.99
C ALA A 259 -18.80 11.08 12.02
N ALA A 260 -17.49 11.32 12.10
CA ALA A 260 -16.62 10.66 13.07
C ALA A 260 -16.64 11.42 14.41
N LEU A 261 -16.83 10.68 15.51
CA LEU A 261 -16.77 11.22 16.86
C LEU A 261 -15.31 11.39 17.33
N VAL A 262 -14.92 12.63 17.68
CA VAL A 262 -13.60 12.92 18.24
C VAL A 262 -13.64 12.87 19.76
N ARG A 263 -13.43 11.67 20.33
CA ARG A 263 -13.60 11.44 21.78
C ARG A 263 -12.67 12.26 22.66
N ARG A 264 -11.44 12.56 22.23
CA ARG A 264 -10.48 13.39 22.98
C ARG A 264 -10.91 14.85 23.18
N LEU A 265 -11.86 15.33 22.36
CA LEU A 265 -12.47 16.66 22.51
C LEU A 265 -13.72 16.65 23.40
N THR A 266 -14.20 15.46 23.81
CA THR A 266 -15.36 15.32 24.69
C THR A 266 -15.04 15.90 26.07
N CYS A 267 -15.90 16.79 26.55
CA CYS A 267 -15.67 17.45 27.83
C CYS A 267 -16.95 17.96 28.49
N LEU A 268 -16.84 18.28 29.77
CA LEU A 268 -17.92 18.88 30.54
C LEU A 268 -17.79 20.40 30.52
N GLY A 269 -18.90 21.10 30.37
CA GLY A 269 -18.99 22.55 30.40
C GLY A 269 -20.32 23.02 30.96
N SER A 270 -20.67 24.28 30.69
CA SER A 270 -21.91 24.88 31.19
C SER A 270 -22.94 25.11 30.08
N SER A 271 -24.12 25.58 30.46
CA SER A 271 -25.17 25.94 29.50
C SER A 271 -24.81 27.16 28.64
N ALA A 272 -23.79 27.92 29.01
CA ALA A 272 -23.41 29.16 28.35
C ALA A 272 -22.02 29.07 27.71
N ASN A 273 -21.05 28.43 28.39
CA ASN A 273 -19.64 28.54 28.03
C ASN A 273 -18.99 27.15 27.93
N HIS A 274 -18.22 26.96 26.87
CA HIS A 274 -17.36 25.79 26.69
C HIS A 274 -16.12 25.93 27.59
N PRO A 275 -15.54 24.84 28.14
CA PRO A 275 -14.37 24.91 29.04
C PRO A 275 -13.12 25.55 28.43
N ALA A 276 -13.03 25.61 27.09
CA ALA A 276 -11.93 26.30 26.41
C ALA A 276 -12.11 27.83 26.34
N GLU A 277 -13.28 28.36 26.73
CA GLU A 277 -13.56 29.79 26.68
C GLU A 277 -13.10 30.51 27.95
N PRO A 278 -12.60 31.76 27.86
CA PRO A 278 -12.10 32.51 29.01
C PRO A 278 -13.14 32.77 30.11
N ASP A 279 -14.42 32.82 29.73
CA ASP A 279 -15.54 33.12 30.63
C ASP A 279 -16.12 31.87 31.30
N TRP A 280 -15.52 30.69 31.12
CA TRP A 280 -15.96 29.47 31.79
C TRP A 280 -15.70 29.56 33.30
N ASN A 281 -16.75 29.26 34.07
CA ASN A 281 -16.78 29.42 35.53
C ASN A 281 -16.56 28.11 36.29
N GLY A 282 -16.26 27.01 35.61
CA GLY A 282 -16.04 25.68 36.20
C GLY A 282 -17.31 24.83 36.34
N GLU A 283 -18.47 25.29 35.87
CA GLU A 283 -19.70 24.49 35.89
C GLU A 283 -19.66 23.32 34.88
N THR A 284 -20.20 22.17 35.29
CA THR A 284 -20.23 20.88 34.55
C THR A 284 -21.65 20.36 34.30
N SER A 285 -22.59 21.28 34.06
CA SER A 285 -24.01 20.94 33.84
C SER A 285 -24.29 20.35 32.46
N HIS A 286 -23.42 20.61 31.48
CA HIS A 286 -23.61 20.18 30.09
C HIS A 286 -22.43 19.34 29.61
N LEU A 287 -22.72 18.37 28.75
CA LEU A 287 -21.73 17.58 28.02
C LEU A 287 -21.52 18.18 26.63
N TYR A 288 -20.26 18.35 26.24
CA TYR A 288 -19.84 18.74 24.91
C TYR A 288 -19.21 17.56 24.18
N VAL A 289 -19.70 17.29 22.97
CA VAL A 289 -19.27 16.19 22.10
C VAL A 289 -18.97 16.77 20.72
N THR A 290 -17.85 16.42 20.11
CA THR A 290 -17.43 16.96 18.80
C THR A 290 -17.41 15.87 17.74
N TYR A 291 -18.11 16.10 16.65
CA TYR A 291 -18.12 15.27 15.45
C TYR A 291 -17.41 15.99 14.31
N VAL A 292 -16.81 15.24 13.39
CA VAL A 292 -16.17 15.77 12.18
C VAL A 292 -16.68 15.01 10.97
N ALA A 293 -17.04 15.71 9.91
CA ALA A 293 -17.52 15.10 8.68
C ALA A 293 -17.16 15.96 7.46
N THR A 294 -17.54 15.50 6.26
CA THR A 294 -17.50 16.35 5.08
C THR A 294 -18.61 17.40 5.13
N ASP A 295 -18.41 18.56 4.49
CA ASP A 295 -19.35 19.71 4.54
C ASP A 295 -20.80 19.38 4.15
N ASN A 296 -21.03 18.30 3.39
CA ASN A 296 -22.38 17.92 2.94
C ASN A 296 -23.10 16.97 3.92
N ASP A 297 -22.36 16.42 4.89
CA ASP A 297 -22.83 15.36 5.78
C ASP A 297 -23.25 15.88 7.15
N ILE A 298 -22.90 17.11 7.52
CA ILE A 298 -23.35 17.74 8.77
C ILE A 298 -24.67 18.51 8.55
N PRO A 299 -25.66 18.39 9.46
CA PRO A 299 -26.85 19.22 9.41
C PRO A 299 -26.45 20.69 9.53
N ASN A 300 -26.90 21.52 8.58
CA ASN A 300 -26.58 22.95 8.53
C ASN A 300 -27.14 23.67 9.77
N VAL A 301 -26.32 23.85 10.81
CA VAL A 301 -26.65 24.59 12.03
C VAL A 301 -25.84 25.88 12.03
N VAL A 302 -26.53 27.00 11.86
CA VAL A 302 -25.92 28.33 11.77
C VAL A 302 -25.25 28.70 13.10
N ALA A 303 -23.93 28.94 13.07
CA ALA A 303 -23.16 29.42 14.21
C ALA A 303 -23.71 30.75 14.78
N GLY A 304 -23.91 30.81 16.09
CA GLY A 304 -24.25 32.05 16.81
C GLY A 304 -25.75 32.35 17.00
N ALA A 305 -26.63 31.47 16.57
CA ALA A 305 -28.03 31.47 17.04
C ALA A 305 -28.21 30.37 18.08
N GLN A 306 -29.01 30.63 19.11
CA GLN A 306 -29.63 29.56 19.89
C GLN A 306 -30.57 28.79 18.94
N GLY A 307 -29.99 27.88 18.17
CA GLY A 307 -30.61 27.24 17.03
C GLY A 307 -30.70 25.76 17.28
N THR A 308 -31.94 25.29 17.39
CA THR A 308 -32.24 23.89 17.60
C THR A 308 -31.89 23.06 16.35
N SER A 309 -31.08 22.01 16.50
CA SER A 309 -30.82 21.03 15.46
C SER A 309 -31.90 19.93 15.45
N ASN A 310 -32.36 19.58 14.25
CA ASN A 310 -33.35 18.54 14.04
C ASN A 310 -32.68 17.16 13.92
N PHE A 311 -32.43 16.46 15.02
CA PHE A 311 -32.14 15.02 14.92
C PHE A 311 -33.45 14.26 14.68
N SER A 312 -33.64 13.72 13.48
CA SER A 312 -34.69 12.73 13.25
C SER A 312 -34.27 11.39 13.85
N ASN A 313 -35.23 10.65 14.41
CA ASN A 313 -35.09 9.25 14.89
C ASN A 313 -34.57 9.00 16.33
N ASN A 314 -34.92 9.85 17.31
CA ASN A 314 -34.68 9.61 18.75
C ASN A 314 -33.25 9.13 19.06
N PRO A 315 -32.25 10.02 19.04
CA PRO A 315 -30.87 9.63 19.31
C PRO A 315 -30.72 9.00 20.70
N THR A 316 -29.93 7.94 20.77
CA THR A 316 -29.58 7.25 22.02
C THR A 316 -28.15 7.62 22.38
N ILE A 317 -27.95 8.11 23.60
CA ILE A 317 -26.61 8.33 24.17
C ILE A 317 -26.23 7.14 25.04
N SER A 318 -25.06 6.58 24.80
CA SER A 318 -24.43 5.53 25.61
C SER A 318 -23.31 6.13 26.45
N PHE A 319 -23.16 5.68 27.69
CA PHE A 319 -22.20 6.24 28.64
C PHE A 319 -21.83 5.25 29.75
N ALA A 320 -20.72 5.52 30.45
CA ALA A 320 -20.37 4.81 31.66
C ALA A 320 -21.23 5.29 32.83
N MET A 321 -21.86 4.36 33.55
CA MET A 321 -22.63 4.69 34.75
C MET A 321 -21.76 4.60 36.02
N ILE A 322 -21.99 5.52 36.96
CA ILE A 322 -21.53 5.40 38.34
C ILE A 322 -22.66 4.85 39.21
N ASP A 323 -22.30 4.13 40.27
CA ASP A 323 -23.25 3.68 41.28
C ASP A 323 -23.86 4.89 42.02
N ASN A 324 -25.19 4.97 42.01
CA ASN A 324 -25.92 6.02 42.67
C ASN A 324 -26.16 5.66 44.14
N MET A 325 -25.24 6.08 45.01
CA MET A 325 -25.38 5.98 46.47
C MET A 325 -26.01 7.23 47.13
N ASN A 326 -26.71 8.09 46.37
CA ASN A 326 -27.24 9.32 46.94
C ASN A 326 -28.56 9.16 47.72
N GLY A 327 -28.52 9.56 49.00
CA GLY A 327 -29.69 10.03 49.74
C GLY A 327 -29.68 9.67 51.23
N THR A 328 -29.75 10.67 52.11
CA THR A 328 -30.38 10.49 53.44
C THR A 328 -31.88 10.52 53.19
N PRO A 329 -32.62 9.39 53.27
CA PRO A 329 -34.03 9.39 52.96
C PRO A 329 -34.77 10.20 54.03
N ASN A 330 -35.71 11.06 53.60
CA ASN A 330 -36.62 11.69 54.54
C ASN A 330 -37.50 10.57 55.16
N ALA A 331 -37.44 10.41 56.48
CA ALA A 331 -38.11 9.29 57.16
C ALA A 331 -39.59 9.18 56.76
N GLY A 332 -39.95 8.08 56.09
CA GLY A 332 -41.33 7.76 55.68
C GLY A 332 -41.62 7.76 54.17
N SER A 333 -40.65 8.00 53.28
CA SER A 333 -40.89 8.02 51.82
C SER A 333 -40.89 6.64 51.13
N GLY A 334 -40.64 5.53 51.83
CA GLY A 334 -40.61 4.21 51.21
C GLY A 334 -39.47 4.00 50.19
N GLN A 335 -38.49 4.90 50.15
CA GLN A 335 -37.25 4.76 49.38
C GLN A 335 -36.09 4.36 50.29
N ASP A 336 -35.20 3.56 49.71
CA ASP A 336 -34.21 2.72 50.38
C ASP A 336 -33.28 3.46 51.35
N GLY A 337 -32.94 2.79 52.46
CA GLY A 337 -32.16 3.33 53.57
C GLY A 337 -30.71 3.69 53.22
N ILE A 338 -30.09 4.49 54.10
CA ILE A 338 -28.67 4.90 54.00
C ILE A 338 -27.77 3.66 53.83
N GLY A 339 -27.00 3.62 52.75
CA GLY A 339 -26.07 2.52 52.44
C GLY A 339 -26.67 1.38 51.61
N ILE A 340 -27.86 1.58 51.02
CA ILE A 340 -28.46 0.69 50.03
C ILE A 340 -28.35 1.37 48.66
N VAL A 341 -27.79 0.67 47.68
CA VAL A 341 -27.79 1.10 46.27
C VAL A 341 -29.23 1.26 45.81
N ALA A 342 -29.59 2.44 45.27
CA ALA A 342 -30.93 2.68 44.75
C ALA A 342 -31.26 1.64 43.66
N MET A 343 -32.41 0.97 43.79
CA MET A 343 -32.84 -0.07 42.86
C MET A 343 -33.23 0.54 41.50
N GLY A 344 -32.24 0.73 40.61
CA GLY A 344 -32.47 1.01 39.19
C GLY A 344 -32.94 -0.24 38.43
N THR A 345 -33.63 -0.04 37.31
CA THR A 345 -34.02 -1.07 36.32
C THR A 345 -32.81 -1.98 36.03
N PRO A 346 -33.00 -3.32 35.99
CA PRO A 346 -32.02 -4.28 36.47
C PRO A 346 -30.70 -4.17 35.73
N TRP A 347 -29.61 -4.06 36.51
CA TRP A 347 -28.23 -4.39 36.18
C TRP A 347 -28.06 -4.99 34.78
N GLY A 348 -27.77 -4.12 33.80
CA GLY A 348 -27.67 -4.43 32.37
C GLY A 348 -26.54 -5.39 31.97
N LEU A 349 -26.12 -6.27 32.87
CA LEU A 349 -25.22 -7.40 32.62
C LEU A 349 -25.96 -8.76 32.64
N GLU A 350 -27.16 -8.85 33.20
CA GLU A 350 -27.93 -10.09 33.14
C GLU A 350 -28.81 -10.11 31.88
N ASN A 351 -28.49 -11.02 30.95
CA ASN A 351 -29.14 -11.19 29.63
C ASN A 351 -28.84 -10.13 28.56
N THR A 352 -27.65 -9.52 28.61
CA THR A 352 -27.12 -8.71 27.49
C THR A 352 -26.41 -9.63 26.50
N GLU A 353 -26.95 -9.74 25.29
CA GLU A 353 -26.37 -10.56 24.20
C GLU A 353 -25.13 -9.90 23.58
N ASP A 354 -24.98 -8.58 23.73
CA ASP A 354 -23.88 -7.81 23.17
C ASP A 354 -22.76 -7.63 24.20
N ILE A 355 -21.93 -8.66 24.39
CA ILE A 355 -20.67 -8.52 25.12
C ILE A 355 -19.54 -8.23 24.11
N PRO A 356 -18.73 -7.19 24.36
CA PRO A 356 -17.48 -6.94 23.65
C PRO A 356 -16.57 -8.18 23.54
N GLU A 357 -16.24 -8.58 22.31
CA GLU A 357 -15.37 -9.74 22.04
C GLU A 357 -14.17 -9.33 21.16
N ILE A 358 -13.03 -9.98 21.42
CA ILE A 358 -11.79 -9.82 20.65
C ILE A 358 -11.43 -11.20 20.10
N ASP A 359 -11.37 -11.29 18.77
CA ASP A 359 -10.94 -12.49 18.05
C ASP A 359 -9.47 -12.37 17.59
N ILE A 360 -8.86 -13.49 17.24
CA ILE A 360 -7.51 -13.58 16.71
C ILE A 360 -7.57 -14.08 15.28
N ARG A 361 -7.10 -13.24 14.36
CA ARG A 361 -7.02 -13.55 12.94
C ARG A 361 -5.57 -13.80 12.53
N VAL A 362 -5.35 -14.74 11.60
CA VAL A 362 -4.04 -15.00 10.99
C VAL A 362 -4.13 -14.79 9.49
N ASP A 363 -3.45 -13.75 8.99
CA ASP A 363 -3.36 -13.44 7.57
C ASP A 363 -1.98 -13.79 7.00
N SER A 364 -1.91 -13.99 5.69
CA SER A 364 -0.65 -14.29 5.01
C SER A 364 -0.47 -13.51 3.72
N PHE A 365 0.74 -13.03 3.47
CA PHE A 365 1.13 -12.35 2.24
C PHE A 365 2.29 -13.09 1.57
N ALA A 366 2.14 -13.37 0.27
CA ALA A 366 3.16 -14.07 -0.50
C ALA A 366 4.08 -13.07 -1.19
N VAL A 367 5.37 -13.10 -0.84
CA VAL A 367 6.41 -12.33 -1.53
C VAL A 367 7.13 -13.25 -2.50
N THR A 368 7.17 -12.84 -3.77
CA THR A 368 7.89 -13.56 -4.82
C THR A 368 9.15 -12.79 -5.17
N ALA A 369 10.26 -13.50 -5.32
CA ALA A 369 11.52 -12.86 -5.63
C ALA A 369 11.69 -12.63 -7.14
N VAL A 370 12.29 -11.49 -7.47
CA VAL A 370 12.63 -11.11 -8.84
C VAL A 370 14.12 -11.29 -9.08
N THR A 371 14.48 -11.90 -10.21
CA THR A 371 15.89 -12.17 -10.55
C THR A 371 16.56 -10.97 -11.22
N LYS A 372 17.78 -10.63 -10.79
CA LYS A 372 18.68 -9.70 -11.49
C LYS A 372 19.88 -10.45 -12.06
N LYS A 373 20.30 -10.08 -13.28
CA LYS A 373 21.39 -10.75 -13.99
C LYS A 373 22.13 -9.77 -14.87
N LEU A 374 23.46 -9.77 -14.74
CA LEU A 374 24.35 -8.95 -15.56
C LEU A 374 25.41 -9.82 -16.23
N LYS A 375 25.74 -9.48 -17.48
CA LYS A 375 26.69 -10.23 -18.31
C LYS A 375 27.80 -9.31 -18.78
N ALA A 376 29.05 -9.71 -18.53
CA ALA A 376 30.21 -9.12 -19.20
C ALA A 376 30.68 -10.04 -20.33
N LYS A 377 31.13 -9.43 -21.42
CA LYS A 377 31.83 -10.12 -22.52
C LYS A 377 33.24 -9.56 -22.56
N TRP A 378 34.24 -10.41 -22.44
CA TRP A 378 35.65 -10.01 -22.57
C TRP A 378 36.36 -10.95 -23.52
N THR A 379 37.38 -10.42 -24.20
CA THR A 379 38.21 -11.20 -25.12
C THR A 379 39.50 -11.63 -24.41
N PRO A 380 39.98 -12.86 -24.61
CA PRO A 380 41.24 -13.29 -24.02
C PRO A 380 42.43 -12.38 -24.37
N GLU A 381 42.40 -11.74 -25.55
CA GLU A 381 43.40 -10.77 -25.98
C GLU A 381 43.41 -9.53 -25.06
N LEU A 382 42.23 -9.05 -24.64
CA LEU A 382 42.13 -7.95 -23.69
C LEU A 382 42.71 -8.33 -22.33
N GLY A 383 42.44 -9.56 -21.85
CA GLY A 383 43.01 -10.04 -20.58
C GLY A 383 44.54 -10.17 -20.63
N GLN A 384 45.08 -10.62 -21.76
CA GLN A 384 46.54 -10.68 -21.97
C GLN A 384 47.17 -9.29 -22.01
N ASP A 385 46.54 -8.33 -22.69
CA ASP A 385 46.99 -6.95 -22.78
C ASP A 385 46.96 -6.26 -21.40
N LEU A 386 45.85 -6.42 -20.67
CA LEU A 386 45.65 -5.86 -19.33
C LEU A 386 46.67 -6.41 -18.33
N ASN A 387 46.96 -7.71 -18.38
CA ASN A 387 47.95 -8.32 -17.51
C ASN A 387 49.38 -7.88 -17.87
N ALA A 388 49.71 -7.80 -19.15
CA ALA A 388 51.05 -7.45 -19.62
C ALA A 388 51.44 -5.98 -19.32
N TYR A 389 50.49 -5.04 -19.44
CA TYR A 389 50.77 -3.62 -19.22
C TYR A 389 50.32 -3.09 -17.85
N HIS A 390 49.23 -3.62 -17.30
CA HIS A 390 48.64 -3.12 -16.06
C HIS A 390 48.77 -4.09 -14.87
N ASN A 391 49.25 -5.33 -15.09
CA ASN A 391 49.30 -6.38 -14.06
C ASN A 391 47.93 -6.57 -13.37
N LEU A 392 46.86 -6.41 -14.15
CA LEU A 392 45.47 -6.59 -13.72
C LEU A 392 44.88 -7.84 -14.38
N ASP A 393 44.10 -8.58 -13.61
CA ASP A 393 43.33 -9.72 -14.12
C ASP A 393 41.94 -9.26 -14.54
N ALA A 394 41.71 -9.21 -15.86
CA ALA A 394 40.44 -8.78 -16.43
C ALA A 394 39.25 -9.62 -15.94
N GLU A 395 39.43 -10.90 -15.60
CA GLU A 395 38.33 -11.75 -15.13
C GLU A 395 37.90 -11.36 -13.71
N VAL A 396 38.87 -11.13 -12.83
CA VAL A 396 38.62 -10.74 -11.43
C VAL A 396 37.99 -9.35 -11.37
N GLU A 397 38.55 -8.39 -12.09
CA GLU A 397 38.04 -7.00 -12.12
C GLU A 397 36.61 -6.93 -12.67
N LEU A 398 36.33 -7.64 -13.77
CA LEU A 398 34.98 -7.67 -14.32
C LEU A 398 34.00 -8.37 -13.37
N THR A 399 34.41 -9.43 -12.69
CA THR A 399 33.56 -10.10 -11.68
C THR A 399 33.23 -9.14 -10.52
N GLN A 400 34.22 -8.38 -10.06
CA GLN A 400 34.04 -7.40 -8.98
C GLN A 400 33.09 -6.28 -9.41
N ILE A 401 33.32 -5.66 -10.58
CA ILE A 401 32.44 -4.61 -11.11
C ILE A 401 31.02 -5.13 -11.30
N LEU A 402 30.84 -6.34 -11.83
CA LEU A 402 29.51 -6.92 -12.01
C LEU A 402 28.78 -7.12 -10.68
N SER A 403 29.48 -7.56 -9.63
CA SER A 403 28.89 -7.71 -8.30
C SER A 403 28.51 -6.37 -7.68
N GLU A 404 29.38 -5.36 -7.84
CA GLU A 404 29.13 -4.01 -7.31
C GLU A 404 27.96 -3.33 -8.02
N GLN A 405 27.85 -3.43 -9.34
CA GLN A 405 26.74 -2.84 -10.08
C GLN A 405 25.40 -3.46 -9.71
N ILE A 406 25.34 -4.78 -9.52
CA ILE A 406 24.11 -5.43 -9.06
C ILE A 406 23.72 -4.94 -7.66
N ALA A 407 24.68 -4.77 -6.75
CA ALA A 407 24.41 -4.24 -5.41
C ALA A 407 23.90 -2.79 -5.45
N LEU A 408 24.58 -1.91 -6.20
CA LEU A 408 24.19 -0.51 -6.35
C LEU A 408 22.82 -0.35 -7.04
N GLU A 409 22.49 -1.24 -7.97
CA GLU A 409 21.16 -1.25 -8.59
C GLU A 409 20.08 -1.62 -7.57
N ILE A 410 20.32 -2.65 -6.75
CA ILE A 410 19.40 -3.06 -5.66
C ILE A 410 19.22 -1.90 -4.67
N ASP A 411 20.30 -1.27 -4.22
CA ASP A 411 20.22 -0.16 -3.25
C ASP A 411 19.42 1.02 -3.82
N ARG A 412 19.63 1.37 -5.08
CA ARG A 412 18.88 2.44 -5.75
C ARG A 412 17.41 2.08 -5.96
N GLU A 413 17.10 0.83 -6.25
CA GLU A 413 15.71 0.36 -6.37
C GLU A 413 15.00 0.45 -5.01
N ILE A 414 15.65 0.01 -3.93
CA ILE A 414 15.11 0.13 -2.57
C ILE A 414 14.88 1.60 -2.20
N LEU A 415 15.84 2.48 -2.46
CA LEU A 415 15.69 3.92 -2.21
C LEU A 415 14.55 4.51 -3.04
N SER A 416 14.44 4.14 -4.31
CA SER A 416 13.32 4.58 -5.16
C SER A 416 11.98 4.09 -4.64
N ALA A 417 11.90 2.83 -4.19
CA ALA A 417 10.69 2.26 -3.62
C ALA A 417 10.30 2.96 -2.29
N LEU A 418 11.28 3.26 -1.44
CA LEU A 418 11.06 3.98 -0.19
C LEU A 418 10.56 5.41 -0.43
N VAL A 419 11.10 6.11 -1.44
CA VAL A 419 10.63 7.46 -1.80
C VAL A 419 9.23 7.43 -2.42
N GLN A 420 8.91 6.43 -3.24
CA GLN A 420 7.58 6.30 -3.85
C GLN A 420 6.51 5.83 -2.85
N GLY A 421 6.88 4.99 -1.88
CA GLY A 421 6.00 4.48 -0.84
C GLY A 421 5.88 5.40 0.38
N ALA A 422 6.63 6.49 0.45
CA ALA A 422 6.50 7.46 1.55
C ALA A 422 5.18 8.22 1.42
N THR A 423 4.30 8.05 2.41
CA THR A 423 2.98 8.69 2.52
C THR A 423 3.02 10.06 3.23
N ALA A 424 4.18 10.47 3.74
CA ALA A 424 4.33 11.72 4.48
C ALA A 424 4.11 12.95 3.59
N ALA A 425 3.47 13.98 4.14
CA ALA A 425 3.24 15.25 3.46
C ALA A 425 4.57 15.94 3.08
N THR A 426 4.62 16.53 1.88
CA THR A 426 5.78 17.30 1.44
C THR A 426 5.65 18.74 1.94
N TYR A 427 6.39 19.07 3.01
CA TYR A 427 6.47 20.44 3.51
C TYR A 427 7.68 21.19 2.96
N TYR A 428 7.50 22.47 2.67
CA TYR A 428 8.53 23.35 2.16
C TYR A 428 9.12 24.21 3.29
N TRP A 429 10.45 24.20 3.39
CA TRP A 429 11.21 25.05 4.32
C TRP A 429 12.37 25.72 3.60
N SER A 430 12.66 26.96 3.99
CA SER A 430 13.68 27.78 3.33
C SER A 430 15.03 27.70 4.06
N ARG A 431 16.09 27.42 3.30
CA ARG A 431 17.46 27.37 3.82
C ARG A 431 18.04 28.75 4.18
N SER A 432 17.47 29.83 3.63
CA SER A 432 17.93 31.20 3.90
C SER A 432 17.15 31.81 5.08
N PRO A 433 17.83 32.18 6.18
CA PRO A 433 17.18 32.82 7.32
C PRO A 433 16.38 34.05 6.91
N GLY A 434 15.13 34.16 7.40
CA GLY A 434 14.25 35.31 7.16
C GLY A 434 13.43 35.26 5.87
N LEU A 435 13.61 34.26 5.00
CA LEU A 435 12.69 34.00 3.89
C LEU A 435 11.65 32.99 4.35
N PHE A 436 10.47 33.49 4.71
CA PHE A 436 9.34 32.63 5.07
C PHE A 436 8.67 32.11 3.80
N VAL A 437 8.40 30.80 3.77
CA VAL A 437 7.64 30.15 2.71
C VAL A 437 6.38 29.55 3.32
N ASN A 438 5.32 29.49 2.53
CA ASN A 438 4.13 28.77 2.92
C ASN A 438 4.49 27.27 3.00
N ARG A 439 4.21 26.64 4.14
CA ARG A 439 4.61 25.25 4.43
C ARG A 439 4.06 24.26 3.40
N GLU A 440 2.89 24.52 2.82
CA GLU A 440 2.20 23.60 1.90
C GLU A 440 2.44 23.93 0.43
N THR A 441 2.52 25.23 0.09
CA THR A 441 2.60 25.67 -1.32
C THR A 441 3.99 26.10 -1.76
N GLY A 442 4.93 26.27 -0.83
CA GLY A 442 6.30 26.74 -1.11
C GLY A 442 6.39 28.17 -1.63
N ALA A 443 5.28 28.90 -1.70
CA ALA A 443 5.25 30.30 -2.10
C ALA A 443 5.88 31.20 -1.03
N GLU A 444 6.64 32.20 -1.44
CA GLU A 444 7.27 33.15 -0.52
C GLU A 444 6.20 33.99 0.20
N LEU A 445 6.16 33.92 1.53
CA LEU A 445 5.42 34.86 2.36
C LEU A 445 6.23 36.16 2.45
N GLY A 446 5.74 37.22 1.79
CA GLY A 446 6.33 38.56 1.89
C GLY A 446 6.65 39.25 0.56
N ALA A 447 6.37 38.64 -0.59
CA ALA A 447 6.61 39.28 -1.89
C ALA A 447 5.76 40.55 -2.14
N THR A 448 4.68 40.79 -1.38
CA THR A 448 3.73 41.91 -1.60
C THR A 448 3.38 42.73 -0.35
N ALA A 449 3.83 42.34 0.84
CA ALA A 449 3.65 43.09 2.09
C ALA A 449 4.88 42.92 2.97
N ALA A 450 5.17 43.89 3.85
CA ALA A 450 6.33 43.91 4.73
C ALA A 450 6.54 42.53 5.38
N SER A 451 7.55 41.81 4.89
CA SER A 451 7.87 40.46 5.34
C SER A 451 8.09 40.48 6.85
N PRO A 452 7.60 39.50 7.61
CA PRO A 452 8.04 39.30 8.98
C PRO A 452 9.56 39.16 8.95
N ASP A 453 10.31 40.07 9.57
CA ASP A 453 11.76 39.92 9.69
C ASP A 453 12.04 38.89 10.79
N PHE A 454 12.81 37.87 10.48
CA PHE A 454 13.26 36.92 11.50
C PHE A 454 14.24 37.62 12.44
N THR A 455 13.84 37.83 13.69
CA THR A 455 14.64 38.57 14.70
C THR A 455 15.57 37.67 15.52
N GLY A 456 15.66 36.38 15.20
CA GLY A 456 16.45 35.38 15.93
C GLY A 456 17.85 35.12 15.37
N THR A 457 18.53 34.14 15.94
CA THR A 457 19.85 33.65 15.47
C THR A 457 19.72 32.57 14.40
N VAL A 458 20.80 32.30 13.65
CA VAL A 458 20.82 31.21 12.66
C VAL A 458 20.51 29.84 13.29
N SER A 459 20.85 29.64 14.58
CA SER A 459 20.53 28.39 15.28
C SER A 459 19.01 28.25 15.47
N GLU A 460 18.36 29.30 15.95
CA GLU A 460 16.89 29.35 16.11
C GLU A 460 16.17 29.20 14.76
N TRP A 461 16.79 29.64 13.65
CA TRP A 461 16.24 29.38 12.32
C TRP A 461 16.24 27.88 11.97
N TYR A 462 17.31 27.14 12.24
CA TYR A 462 17.34 25.69 12.01
C TYR A 462 16.46 24.91 13.00
N GLU A 463 16.13 25.47 14.16
CA GLU A 463 15.12 24.88 15.06
C GLU A 463 13.72 24.89 14.41
N THR A 464 13.38 25.91 13.61
CA THR A 464 12.11 25.91 12.85
C THR A 464 12.04 24.82 11.78
N LEU A 465 13.19 24.35 11.26
CA LEU A 465 13.22 23.19 10.37
C LEU A 465 12.81 21.93 11.13
N ILE A 466 13.27 21.78 12.38
CA ILE A 466 12.92 20.62 13.21
C ILE A 466 11.41 20.62 13.50
N GLU A 467 10.80 21.78 13.74
CA GLU A 467 9.34 21.93 13.86
C GLU A 467 8.58 21.66 12.55
N THR A 468 9.24 21.76 11.40
CA THR A 468 8.63 21.42 10.10
C THR A 468 8.74 19.92 9.78
N ILE A 469 9.72 19.23 10.37
CA ILE A 469 9.96 17.79 10.21
C ILE A 469 9.15 16.97 11.22
N ASN A 470 9.03 17.45 12.46
CA ASN A 470 8.15 16.90 13.48
C ASN A 470 6.69 17.21 13.15
#